data_AF-A0A7C5ADW7-F1
#
_entry.id   AF-A0A7C5ADW7-F1
#
_cell.length_a   1.000
_cell.length_b   1.000
_cell.length_c   1.000
_cell.angle_alpha   90.00
_cell.angle_beta   90.00
_cell.angle_gamma   90.00
#
_symmetry.space_group_name_H-M   'P 1'
#
loop_
_entity.id
_entity.type
_entity.pdbx_description
1 polymer ?
#
loop_
_entity_poly.entity_id
_entity_poly.type
_entity_poly.pdbx_seq_one_letter_code
_entity_poly.pdbx_strand_id
1 'polypeptide(L)'
;MRNDRGMTLLELLVVMAIIAAVTGVAVGLIKRRDKGLLLETNARLVRASLRLARNAAVNSGVGSLVRLDREDLAVEAAIVEQAGVWHFEDDRGSRGMRVDGGTIDEGGKLGRCLEVTGGEVDLGSYPWFDAVYGFRLGFWMQLAESEAGSLASRGGVFRLSLDREGGLEAELGLGGAQPDRVRVSTGPHLIAPGRWTHVALLYDGVAIRIEVDHVLRAERRESRPLVREPKAHLALGGAGDGIKARWDEVRYDAILEAEREVFSVGIDVAEDSDLLVHLDGQGRLDPRFHHRPVRLVLMTDAVEEGAEPETEVIIVELSGAIR
;
A
#
# COMPACT_ATOMS: atom_id res chain seq x y z
N MET A 1 38.80 60.01 45.07
CA MET A 1 37.38 60.41 45.09
C MET A 1 36.68 59.66 43.97
N ARG A 2 35.77 58.76 44.32
CA ARG A 2 35.09 57.83 43.40
C ARG A 2 33.72 58.44 43.11
N ASN A 3 33.49 58.85 41.86
CA ASN A 3 32.20 59.41 41.44
C ASN A 3 31.19 58.26 41.29
N ASP A 4 30.44 57.99 42.35
CA ASP A 4 29.25 57.14 42.27
C ASP A 4 28.12 57.96 41.64
N ARG A 5 28.11 58.02 40.31
CA ARG A 5 26.95 58.48 39.54
C ARG A 5 25.93 57.35 39.52
N GLY A 6 24.83 57.52 40.24
CA GLY A 6 23.70 56.59 40.20
C GLY A 6 23.14 56.47 38.78
N MET A 7 22.92 55.24 38.32
CA MET A 7 22.26 55.00 37.03
C MET A 7 20.91 55.70 37.00
N THR A 8 20.64 56.41 35.91
CA THR A 8 19.36 57.08 35.72
C THR A 8 18.27 56.05 35.44
N LEU A 9 17.03 56.31 35.87
CA LEU A 9 15.86 55.45 35.58
C LEU A 9 15.71 55.17 34.07
N LEU A 10 16.10 56.12 33.23
CA LEU A 10 16.13 56.00 31.78
C LEU A 10 17.14 54.94 31.30
N GLU A 11 18.36 54.91 31.87
CA GLU A 11 19.36 53.88 31.54
C GLU A 11 18.87 52.48 31.89
N LEU A 12 18.24 52.30 33.04
CA LEU A 12 17.68 51.00 33.44
C LEU A 12 16.58 50.54 32.48
N LEU A 13 15.71 51.46 32.02
CA LEU A 13 14.68 51.14 31.02
C LEU A 13 15.28 50.75 29.67
N VAL A 14 16.32 51.45 29.21
CA VAL A 14 17.00 51.13 27.95
C VAL A 14 17.71 49.78 28.03
N VAL A 15 18.39 49.48 29.15
CA VAL A 15 19.04 48.18 29.35
C VAL A 15 18.00 47.05 29.33
N MET A 16 16.88 47.22 30.02
CA MET A 16 15.80 46.22 30.00
C MET A 16 15.19 46.03 28.61
N ALA A 17 15.02 47.11 27.84
CA ALA A 17 14.53 47.04 26.47
C ALA A 17 15.51 46.30 25.54
N ILE A 18 16.82 46.56 25.67
CA ILE A 18 17.85 45.85 24.92
C ILE A 18 17.88 44.37 25.31
N ILE A 19 17.84 44.04 26.62
CA ILE A 19 17.82 42.66 27.09
C ILE A 19 16.57 41.93 26.57
N ALA A 20 15.39 42.56 26.60
CA ALA A 20 14.16 41.98 26.08
C ALA A 20 14.25 41.72 24.57
N ALA A 21 14.79 42.67 23.79
CA ALA A 21 15.00 42.49 22.36
C ALA A 21 15.97 41.34 22.05
N VAL A 22 17.13 41.31 22.72
CA VAL A 22 18.14 40.25 22.55
C VAL A 22 17.59 38.89 22.95
N THR A 23 16.84 38.82 24.06
CA THR A 23 16.20 37.58 24.53
C THR A 23 15.15 37.10 23.53
N GLY A 24 14.34 38.01 22.98
CA GLY A 24 13.35 37.70 21.95
C GLY A 24 13.99 37.09 20.69
N VAL A 25 15.09 37.69 20.21
CA VAL A 25 15.85 37.15 19.07
C VAL A 25 16.47 35.78 19.40
N ALA A 26 17.05 35.63 20.59
CA ALA A 26 17.67 34.37 21.01
C ALA A 26 16.64 33.21 21.10
N VAL A 27 15.48 33.46 21.71
CA VAL A 27 14.38 32.48 21.81
C VAL A 27 13.84 32.11 20.42
N GLY A 28 13.70 33.09 19.52
CA GLY A 28 13.28 32.83 18.14
C GLY A 28 14.27 31.95 17.36
N LEU A 29 15.58 32.21 17.50
CA LEU A 29 16.63 31.42 16.87
C LEU A 29 16.69 29.98 17.39
N ILE A 30 16.50 29.77 18.70
CA ILE A 30 16.46 28.42 19.31
C ILE A 30 15.26 27.64 18.79
N LYS A 31 14.05 28.23 18.81
CA LYS A 31 12.84 27.58 18.28
C LYS A 31 12.96 27.18 16.81
N ARG A 32 13.55 28.04 15.98
CA ARG A 32 13.72 27.74 14.55
C ARG A 32 14.75 26.62 14.33
N ARG A 33 15.85 26.64 15.08
CA ARG A 33 16.89 25.61 15.01
C ARG A 33 16.38 24.23 15.44
N ASP A 34 15.49 24.19 16.44
CA ASP A 34 14.88 22.93 16.88
C ASP A 34 13.97 22.32 15.79
N LYS A 35 13.24 23.14 15.03
CA LYS A 35 12.39 22.65 13.93
C LYS A 35 13.19 22.02 12.79
N GLY A 36 14.25 22.68 12.33
CA GLY A 36 15.11 22.12 11.28
C GLY A 36 15.78 20.80 11.70
N LEU A 37 16.17 20.69 12.98
CA LEU A 37 16.71 19.46 13.55
C LEU A 37 15.66 18.33 13.60
N LEU A 38 14.42 18.66 13.97
CA LEU A 38 13.30 17.70 13.98
C LEU A 38 13.00 17.19 12.56
N LEU A 39 12.95 18.11 11.58
CA LEU A 39 12.74 17.75 10.18
C LEU A 39 13.85 16.81 9.67
N GLU A 40 15.11 17.14 9.93
CA GLU A 40 16.24 16.30 9.54
C GLU A 40 16.19 14.92 10.23
N THR A 41 15.80 14.87 11.49
CA THR A 41 15.68 13.61 12.25
C THR A 41 14.59 12.71 11.67
N ASN A 42 13.40 13.26 11.37
CA ASN A 42 12.31 12.50 10.76
C ASN A 42 12.61 12.09 9.31
N ALA A 43 13.33 12.91 8.57
CA ALA A 43 13.80 12.52 7.24
C ALA A 43 14.83 11.40 7.27
N ARG A 44 15.74 11.39 8.27
CA ARG A 44 16.66 10.26 8.50
C ARG A 44 15.90 8.99 8.87
N LEU A 45 14.82 9.11 9.66
CA LEU A 45 13.93 8.01 9.99
C LEU A 45 13.30 7.40 8.71
N VAL A 46 12.67 8.22 7.86
CA VAL A 46 12.09 7.73 6.59
C VAL A 46 13.15 7.06 5.71
N ARG A 47 14.35 7.66 5.58
CA ARG A 47 15.47 7.04 4.85
C ARG A 47 15.90 5.70 5.48
N ALA A 48 15.86 5.57 6.80
CA ALA A 48 16.16 4.32 7.49
C ALA A 48 15.10 3.25 7.21
N SER A 49 13.80 3.57 7.32
CA SER A 49 12.70 2.66 6.98
C SER A 49 12.76 2.19 5.53
N LEU A 50 13.07 3.09 4.58
CA LEU A 50 13.29 2.73 3.17
C LEU A 50 14.46 1.77 2.99
N ARG A 51 15.57 1.98 3.69
CA ARG A 51 16.73 1.07 3.63
C ARG A 51 16.40 -0.29 4.25
N LEU A 52 15.67 -0.31 5.37
CA LEU A 52 15.23 -1.54 6.01
C LEU A 52 14.32 -2.35 5.08
N ALA A 53 13.28 -1.73 4.54
CA ALA A 53 12.37 -2.35 3.57
C ALA A 53 13.13 -2.88 2.34
N ARG A 54 14.03 -2.06 1.77
CA ARG A 54 14.87 -2.47 0.63
C ARG A 54 15.75 -3.67 0.95
N ASN A 55 16.41 -3.67 2.10
CA ASN A 55 17.25 -4.78 2.52
C ASN A 55 16.42 -6.04 2.78
N ALA A 56 15.24 -5.91 3.37
CA ALA A 56 14.30 -7.03 3.56
C ALA A 56 13.86 -7.61 2.21
N ALA A 57 13.54 -6.75 1.24
CA ALA A 57 13.15 -7.17 -0.10
C ALA A 57 14.26 -7.94 -0.82
N VAL A 58 15.49 -7.42 -0.79
CA VAL A 58 16.68 -8.08 -1.37
C VAL A 58 16.97 -9.41 -0.68
N ASN A 59 16.92 -9.46 0.65
CA ASN A 59 17.27 -10.65 1.43
C ASN A 59 16.23 -11.77 1.27
N SER A 60 14.94 -11.40 1.20
CA SER A 60 13.84 -12.37 1.02
C SER A 60 13.62 -12.75 -0.44
N GLY A 61 14.07 -11.91 -1.38
CA GLY A 61 13.70 -12.00 -2.79
C GLY A 61 12.24 -11.65 -3.08
N VAL A 62 11.49 -11.14 -2.08
CA VAL A 62 10.08 -10.74 -2.21
C VAL A 62 9.99 -9.21 -2.12
N GLY A 63 8.94 -8.61 -2.68
CA GLY A 63 8.77 -7.16 -2.64
C GLY A 63 8.53 -6.61 -1.23
N SER A 64 8.68 -5.30 -1.07
CA SER A 64 8.35 -4.58 0.16
C SER A 64 7.60 -3.29 -0.15
N LEU A 65 6.85 -2.78 0.82
CA LEU A 65 6.10 -1.55 0.72
C LEU A 65 6.56 -0.58 1.81
N VAL A 66 6.78 0.69 1.46
CA VAL A 66 6.91 1.77 2.44
C VAL A 66 5.79 2.78 2.21
N ARG A 67 5.10 3.16 3.27
CA ARG A 67 3.96 4.07 3.26
C ARG A 67 4.22 5.27 4.16
N LEU A 68 3.85 6.46 3.71
CA LEU A 68 3.71 7.64 4.54
C LEU A 68 2.23 7.83 4.89
N ASP A 69 1.94 7.82 6.18
CA ASP A 69 0.63 8.10 6.73
C ASP A 69 0.53 9.58 7.06
N ARG A 70 -0.30 10.32 6.31
CA ARG A 70 -0.48 11.77 6.51
C ARG A 70 -1.40 12.06 7.68
N GLU A 71 -2.38 11.21 7.96
CA GLU A 71 -3.37 11.47 9.02
C GLU A 71 -2.73 11.25 10.39
N ASP A 72 -2.01 10.15 10.54
CA ASP A 72 -1.37 9.80 11.79
C ASP A 72 0.10 10.23 11.88
N LEU A 73 0.62 10.89 10.82
CA LEU A 73 1.99 11.38 10.73
C LEU A 73 3.01 10.28 11.03
N ALA A 74 3.02 9.22 10.23
CA ALA A 74 3.88 8.07 10.44
C ALA A 74 4.53 7.56 9.14
N VAL A 75 5.63 6.82 9.28
CA VAL A 75 6.18 5.97 8.23
C VAL A 75 5.96 4.51 8.59
N GLU A 76 5.54 3.74 7.60
CA GLU A 76 5.31 2.31 7.73
C GLU A 76 6.14 1.55 6.70
N ALA A 77 6.82 0.49 7.12
CA ALA A 77 7.55 -0.42 6.24
C ALA A 77 7.01 -1.84 6.39
N ALA A 78 6.50 -2.41 5.30
CA ALA A 78 5.90 -3.73 5.26
C ALA A 78 6.62 -4.66 4.28
N ILE A 79 6.67 -5.94 4.62
CA ILE A 79 7.12 -7.00 3.71
C ILE A 79 5.88 -7.57 3.01
N VAL A 80 5.96 -7.73 1.69
CA VAL A 80 4.95 -8.45 0.93
C VAL A 80 5.32 -9.94 1.02
N GLU A 81 4.45 -10.78 1.56
CA GLU A 81 4.68 -12.23 1.60
C GLU A 81 3.91 -12.90 0.46
N GLN A 82 4.56 -13.83 -0.24
CA GLN A 82 3.86 -14.73 -1.15
C GLN A 82 3.05 -15.74 -0.32
N ALA A 83 1.79 -15.41 -0.11
CA ALA A 83 0.90 -16.15 0.78
C ALA A 83 0.41 -17.46 0.16
N GLY A 84 0.18 -17.51 -1.15
CA GLY A 84 -0.24 -18.73 -1.86
C GLY A 84 0.02 -18.69 -3.36
N VAL A 85 0.31 -19.86 -3.94
CA VAL A 85 0.50 -20.05 -5.39
C VAL A 85 -0.11 -21.38 -5.79
N TRP A 86 -0.87 -21.42 -6.87
CA TRP A 86 -1.43 -22.64 -7.44
C TRP A 86 -1.16 -22.66 -8.94
N HIS A 87 -0.28 -23.57 -9.35
CA HIS A 87 0.04 -23.85 -10.76
C HIS A 87 -0.90 -24.90 -11.36
N PHE A 88 -1.65 -25.64 -10.52
CA PHE A 88 -2.59 -26.68 -10.94
C PHE A 88 -1.99 -27.82 -11.79
N GLU A 89 -0.69 -28.06 -11.67
CA GLU A 89 -0.04 -29.27 -12.19
C GLU A 89 -0.49 -30.54 -11.44
N ASP A 90 -0.88 -30.35 -10.18
CA ASP A 90 -1.53 -31.31 -9.30
C ASP A 90 -2.64 -30.63 -8.45
N ASP A 91 -3.19 -31.34 -7.47
CA ASP A 91 -4.23 -30.85 -6.55
C ASP A 91 -3.68 -29.98 -5.41
N ARG A 92 -2.45 -29.47 -5.54
CA ARG A 92 -1.74 -28.74 -4.48
C ARG A 92 -1.26 -27.37 -4.94
N GLY A 93 -1.38 -26.43 -4.01
CA GLY A 93 -0.67 -25.16 -4.05
C GLY A 93 0.69 -25.24 -3.37
N SER A 94 1.39 -24.11 -3.39
CA SER A 94 2.61 -23.90 -2.60
C SER A 94 2.35 -24.19 -1.12
N ARG A 95 3.40 -24.59 -0.39
CA ARG A 95 3.30 -24.97 1.03
C ARG A 95 2.32 -26.13 1.30
N GLY A 96 1.97 -26.94 0.29
CA GLY A 96 1.07 -28.09 0.43
C GLY A 96 -0.40 -27.68 0.62
N MET A 97 -0.77 -26.47 0.23
CA MET A 97 -2.15 -26.01 0.24
C MET A 97 -3.00 -26.92 -0.63
N ARG A 98 -4.21 -27.26 -0.19
CA ARG A 98 -5.10 -28.15 -0.96
C ARG A 98 -6.12 -27.32 -1.71
N VAL A 99 -6.52 -27.83 -2.86
CA VAL A 99 -7.66 -27.32 -3.63
C VAL A 99 -8.83 -28.26 -3.40
N ASP A 100 -9.99 -27.73 -3.00
CA ASP A 100 -11.23 -28.51 -2.86
C ASP A 100 -12.29 -28.00 -3.84
N GLY A 101 -12.70 -28.87 -4.76
CA GLY A 101 -13.57 -28.53 -5.90
C GLY A 101 -12.81 -28.33 -7.22
N GLY A 102 -13.57 -28.30 -8.31
CA GLY A 102 -13.04 -28.22 -9.68
C GLY A 102 -12.35 -29.50 -10.15
N THR A 103 -11.85 -29.47 -11.38
CA THR A 103 -11.13 -30.58 -12.02
C THR A 103 -9.87 -30.08 -12.71
N ILE A 104 -8.75 -30.79 -12.55
CA ILE A 104 -7.52 -30.46 -13.27
C ILE A 104 -7.63 -30.92 -14.72
N ASP A 105 -7.45 -29.99 -15.67
CA ASP A 105 -7.50 -30.20 -17.12
C ASP A 105 -6.13 -29.97 -17.75
N GLU A 106 -5.83 -30.63 -18.88
CA GLU A 106 -4.54 -30.50 -19.58
C GLU A 106 -4.47 -29.28 -20.52
N GLY A 107 -5.57 -28.53 -20.70
CA GLY A 107 -5.65 -27.36 -21.57
C GLY A 107 -5.31 -26.03 -20.90
N GLY A 108 -4.29 -25.99 -20.04
CA GLY A 108 -3.90 -24.79 -19.30
C GLY A 108 -3.25 -23.70 -20.15
N LYS A 109 -3.10 -22.51 -19.55
CA LYS A 109 -2.32 -21.42 -20.15
C LYS A 109 -0.84 -21.81 -20.18
N LEU A 110 -0.38 -22.42 -19.09
CA LEU A 110 0.93 -23.02 -18.92
C LEU A 110 0.73 -24.42 -18.33
N GLY A 111 0.92 -25.46 -19.14
CA GLY A 111 0.73 -26.83 -18.64
C GLY A 111 -0.74 -27.12 -18.35
N ARG A 112 -1.06 -27.45 -17.09
CA ARG A 112 -2.42 -27.81 -16.66
C ARG A 112 -3.17 -26.62 -16.08
N CYS A 113 -4.49 -26.73 -15.94
CA CYS A 113 -5.30 -25.70 -15.29
C CYS A 113 -6.41 -26.30 -14.45
N LEU A 114 -6.97 -25.49 -13.55
CA LEU A 114 -8.19 -25.81 -12.84
C LEU A 114 -9.41 -25.42 -13.69
N GLU A 115 -10.21 -26.41 -14.11
CA GLU A 115 -11.52 -26.19 -14.72
C GLU A 115 -12.62 -26.21 -13.66
N VAL A 116 -13.49 -25.20 -13.68
CA VAL A 116 -14.66 -25.12 -12.81
C VAL A 116 -15.89 -25.02 -13.71
N THR A 117 -16.77 -26.01 -13.64
CA THR A 117 -18.00 -26.08 -14.45
C THR A 117 -19.22 -25.50 -13.75
N GLY A 118 -18.99 -24.58 -12.80
CA GLY A 118 -19.97 -24.01 -11.89
C GLY A 118 -19.64 -24.27 -10.41
N GLY A 119 -20.14 -23.41 -9.53
CA GLY A 119 -19.87 -23.45 -8.09
C GLY A 119 -18.62 -22.69 -7.65
N GLU A 120 -18.14 -23.04 -6.46
CA GLU A 120 -16.98 -22.43 -5.79
C GLU A 120 -15.90 -23.49 -5.59
N VAL A 121 -14.64 -23.12 -5.79
CA VAL A 121 -13.46 -23.92 -5.45
C VAL A 121 -12.76 -23.26 -4.27
N ASP A 122 -12.55 -24.03 -3.20
CA ASP A 122 -11.91 -23.59 -1.98
C ASP A 122 -10.39 -23.80 -2.08
N LEU A 123 -9.62 -22.71 -1.92
CA LEU A 123 -8.15 -22.70 -1.87
C LEU A 123 -7.62 -22.67 -0.42
N GLY A 124 -8.52 -22.80 0.56
CA GLY A 124 -8.26 -22.90 1.99
C GLY A 124 -8.32 -21.56 2.73
N SER A 125 -8.27 -21.68 4.05
CA SER A 125 -8.15 -20.57 5.00
C SER A 125 -6.85 -20.72 5.78
N TYR A 126 -5.92 -19.78 5.58
CA TYR A 126 -4.62 -19.78 6.27
C TYR A 126 -4.41 -18.47 7.03
N PRO A 127 -3.74 -18.48 8.21
CA PRO A 127 -3.53 -17.26 9.00
C PRO A 127 -2.86 -16.13 8.23
N TRP A 128 -1.87 -16.45 7.39
CA TRP A 128 -1.16 -15.51 6.52
C TRP A 128 -1.99 -15.06 5.30
N PHE A 129 -3.27 -15.43 5.21
CA PHE A 129 -4.18 -14.79 4.26
C PHE A 129 -4.80 -13.51 4.85
N ASP A 130 -4.84 -13.36 6.18
CA ASP A 130 -5.45 -12.24 6.91
C ASP A 130 -4.64 -10.94 6.82
N ALA A 131 -4.43 -10.49 5.58
CA ALA A 131 -3.69 -9.29 5.25
C ALA A 131 -4.54 -8.05 5.52
N VAL A 132 -4.14 -7.28 6.53
CA VAL A 132 -4.85 -6.05 6.94
C VAL A 132 -4.45 -4.87 6.06
N TYR A 133 -3.19 -4.85 5.63
CA TYR A 133 -2.58 -3.69 4.97
C TYR A 133 -2.70 -3.73 3.44
N GLY A 134 -3.04 -4.88 2.88
CA GLY A 134 -3.15 -5.03 1.44
C GLY A 134 -2.93 -6.45 0.95
N PHE A 135 -3.26 -6.68 -0.31
CA PHE A 135 -3.01 -7.93 -1.00
C PHE A 135 -2.91 -7.69 -2.52
N ARG A 136 -2.37 -8.70 -3.20
CA ARG A 136 -2.51 -8.86 -4.65
C ARG A 136 -3.04 -10.26 -4.92
N LEU A 137 -4.16 -10.35 -5.62
CA LEU A 137 -4.65 -11.58 -6.21
C LEU A 137 -4.47 -11.47 -7.73
N GLY A 138 -3.72 -12.38 -8.34
CA GLY A 138 -3.55 -12.47 -9.79
C GLY A 138 -3.74 -13.88 -10.29
N PHE A 139 -4.28 -14.03 -11.50
CA PHE A 139 -4.46 -15.33 -12.15
C PHE A 139 -4.67 -15.17 -13.66
N TRP A 140 -4.34 -16.22 -14.41
CA TRP A 140 -4.85 -16.40 -15.76
C TRP A 140 -6.23 -17.05 -15.70
N MET A 141 -7.15 -16.59 -16.54
CA MET A 141 -8.44 -17.23 -16.71
C MET A 141 -8.86 -17.35 -18.17
N GLN A 142 -9.65 -18.37 -18.48
CA GLN A 142 -10.36 -18.52 -19.75
C GLN A 142 -11.83 -18.81 -19.46
N LEU A 143 -12.68 -17.91 -19.92
CA LEU A 143 -14.14 -18.03 -19.76
C LEU A 143 -14.71 -18.97 -20.83
N ALA A 144 -15.63 -19.86 -20.47
CA ALA A 144 -16.28 -20.74 -21.45
C ALA A 144 -17.31 -20.00 -22.30
N GLU A 145 -18.20 -19.24 -21.65
CA GLU A 145 -19.31 -18.50 -22.26
C GLU A 145 -19.48 -17.14 -21.58
N SER A 146 -20.10 -16.16 -22.26
CA SER A 146 -20.36 -14.84 -21.68
C SER A 146 -21.41 -14.93 -20.57
N GLU A 147 -20.95 -15.06 -19.33
CA GLU A 147 -21.77 -15.19 -18.13
C GLU A 147 -21.31 -14.19 -17.07
N ALA A 148 -22.24 -13.81 -16.18
CA ALA A 148 -21.92 -13.01 -15.01
C ALA A 148 -21.76 -13.90 -13.79
N GLY A 149 -20.91 -13.50 -12.85
CA GLY A 149 -20.70 -14.23 -11.61
C GLY A 149 -19.41 -13.86 -10.89
N SER A 150 -19.17 -14.52 -9.77
CA SER A 150 -17.95 -14.33 -8.97
C SER A 150 -16.78 -15.06 -9.64
N LEU A 151 -15.64 -14.38 -9.77
CA LEU A 151 -14.39 -14.96 -10.24
C LEU A 151 -13.52 -15.41 -9.07
N ALA A 152 -13.46 -14.61 -8.03
CA ALA A 152 -12.73 -14.93 -6.82
C ALA A 152 -13.29 -14.14 -5.62
N SER A 153 -13.23 -14.73 -4.44
CA SER A 153 -13.64 -14.07 -3.22
C SER A 153 -12.87 -14.55 -2.01
N ARG A 154 -12.86 -13.74 -0.97
CA ARG A 154 -12.40 -14.14 0.35
C ARG A 154 -13.32 -13.56 1.42
N GLY A 155 -14.29 -14.36 1.86
CA GLY A 155 -15.28 -13.97 2.88
C GLY A 155 -15.85 -12.58 2.65
N GLY A 156 -15.83 -11.76 3.70
CA GLY A 156 -16.16 -10.35 3.64
C GLY A 156 -14.99 -9.43 3.28
N VAL A 157 -13.79 -9.93 2.99
CA VAL A 157 -12.61 -9.10 2.67
C VAL A 157 -12.69 -8.53 1.27
N PHE A 158 -12.87 -9.39 0.26
CA PHE A 158 -13.06 -8.96 -1.12
C PHE A 158 -13.93 -9.92 -1.93
N ARG A 159 -14.50 -9.41 -3.01
CA ARG A 159 -15.09 -10.16 -4.11
C ARG A 159 -14.71 -9.50 -5.43
N LEU A 160 -14.22 -10.30 -6.37
CA LEU A 160 -14.02 -9.92 -7.76
C LEU A 160 -15.06 -10.64 -8.61
N SER A 161 -15.87 -9.89 -9.34
CA SER A 161 -16.97 -10.41 -10.16
C SER A 161 -16.85 -9.95 -11.60
N LEU A 162 -17.44 -10.72 -12.50
CA LEU A 162 -17.58 -10.46 -13.92
C LEU A 162 -19.06 -10.16 -14.23
N ASP A 163 -19.32 -9.16 -15.07
CA ASP A 163 -20.64 -8.90 -15.64
C ASP A 163 -20.83 -9.59 -17.01
N ARG A 164 -22.06 -9.58 -17.53
CA ARG A 164 -22.37 -10.25 -18.81
C ARG A 164 -21.71 -9.59 -20.04
N GLU A 165 -21.27 -8.35 -19.92
CA GLU A 165 -20.61 -7.61 -20.99
C GLU A 165 -19.09 -7.82 -20.99
N GLY A 166 -18.56 -8.54 -20.01
CA GLY A 166 -17.13 -8.79 -19.85
C GLY A 166 -16.40 -7.70 -19.06
N GLY A 167 -17.13 -6.88 -18.30
CA GLY A 167 -16.58 -5.92 -17.33
C GLY A 167 -16.35 -6.56 -15.96
N LEU A 168 -15.39 -6.02 -15.21
CA LEU A 168 -15.01 -6.49 -13.88
C LEU A 168 -15.46 -5.51 -12.81
N GLU A 169 -15.94 -6.03 -11.69
CA GLU A 169 -16.22 -5.27 -10.47
C GLU A 169 -15.51 -5.92 -9.28
N ALA A 170 -14.76 -5.13 -8.53
CA ALA A 170 -14.22 -5.52 -7.24
C ALA A 170 -14.96 -4.79 -6.12
N GLU A 171 -15.35 -5.54 -5.09
CA GLU A 171 -15.91 -5.04 -3.83
C GLU A 171 -14.99 -5.44 -2.69
N LEU A 172 -14.56 -4.47 -1.87
CA LEU A 172 -13.73 -4.68 -0.68
C LEU A 172 -14.50 -4.30 0.58
N GLY A 173 -14.31 -5.08 1.65
CA GLY A 173 -14.73 -4.76 3.01
C GLY A 173 -13.62 -4.01 3.75
N LEU A 174 -13.88 -2.78 4.17
CA LEU A 174 -12.87 -1.90 4.76
C LEU A 174 -13.36 -1.33 6.09
N GLY A 175 -12.43 -1.11 7.02
CA GLY A 175 -12.70 -0.59 8.34
C GLY A 175 -12.85 -1.65 9.43
N GLY A 176 -13.24 -1.19 10.62
CA GLY A 176 -13.27 -1.98 11.85
C GLY A 176 -14.56 -2.78 12.06
N ALA A 177 -15.18 -2.61 13.23
CA ALA A 177 -16.30 -3.44 13.68
C ALA A 177 -17.55 -3.41 12.77
N GLN A 178 -17.72 -2.36 11.96
CA GLN A 178 -18.76 -2.27 10.94
C GLN A 178 -18.08 -1.94 9.61
N PRO A 179 -17.76 -2.96 8.79
CA PRO A 179 -17.02 -2.75 7.55
C PRO A 179 -17.90 -2.11 6.49
N ASP A 180 -17.38 -1.06 5.85
CA ASP A 180 -17.98 -0.46 4.66
C ASP A 180 -17.62 -1.28 3.42
N ARG A 181 -18.54 -1.30 2.45
CA ARG A 181 -18.32 -1.91 1.14
C ARG A 181 -17.92 -0.84 0.14
N VAL A 182 -16.70 -0.97 -0.38
CA VAL A 182 -16.15 -0.07 -1.38
C VAL A 182 -16.01 -0.81 -2.69
N ARG A 183 -16.53 -0.22 -3.77
CA ARG A 183 -16.51 -0.81 -5.12
C ARG A 183 -15.62 -0.04 -6.08
N VAL A 184 -15.02 -0.76 -7.01
CA VAL A 184 -14.33 -0.26 -8.19
C VAL A 184 -14.68 -1.15 -9.38
N SER A 185 -15.02 -0.55 -10.52
CA SER A 185 -15.50 -1.28 -11.69
C SER A 185 -14.78 -0.80 -12.95
N THR A 186 -14.62 -1.69 -13.92
CA THR A 186 -14.03 -1.39 -15.22
C THR A 186 -15.10 -1.07 -16.27
N GLY A 187 -14.68 -0.70 -17.49
CA GLY A 187 -15.55 -0.75 -18.67
C GLY A 187 -15.83 -2.19 -19.15
N PRO A 188 -16.74 -2.37 -20.11
CA PRO A 188 -17.12 -3.67 -20.65
C PRO A 188 -16.07 -4.24 -21.62
N HIS A 189 -16.29 -5.48 -22.06
CA HIS A 189 -15.54 -6.16 -23.13
C HIS A 189 -14.05 -6.38 -22.86
N LEU A 190 -13.66 -6.46 -21.59
CA LEU A 190 -12.27 -6.77 -21.22
C LEU A 190 -12.00 -8.27 -21.22
N ILE A 191 -12.99 -9.07 -20.84
CA ILE A 191 -12.90 -10.53 -20.82
C ILE A 191 -13.79 -11.10 -21.93
N ALA A 192 -13.21 -11.92 -22.81
CA ALA A 192 -13.90 -12.58 -23.90
C ALA A 192 -13.89 -14.11 -23.73
N PRO A 193 -14.99 -14.81 -24.02
CA PRO A 193 -15.01 -16.28 -24.00
C PRO A 193 -13.94 -16.91 -24.89
N GLY A 194 -13.40 -18.04 -24.46
CA GLY A 194 -12.39 -18.82 -25.19
C GLY A 194 -10.99 -18.21 -25.22
N ARG A 195 -10.76 -17.03 -24.62
CA ARG A 195 -9.44 -16.38 -24.59
C ARG A 195 -8.85 -16.38 -23.18
N TRP A 196 -7.62 -16.90 -23.06
CA TRP A 196 -6.81 -16.72 -21.86
C TRP A 196 -6.50 -15.23 -21.64
N THR A 197 -6.90 -14.73 -20.48
CA THR A 197 -6.76 -13.33 -20.07
C THR A 197 -6.18 -13.29 -18.66
N HIS A 198 -5.19 -12.45 -18.43
CA HIS A 198 -4.64 -12.28 -17.07
C HIS A 198 -5.46 -11.23 -16.33
N VAL A 199 -5.92 -11.54 -15.12
CA VAL A 199 -6.67 -10.62 -14.26
C VAL A 199 -5.96 -10.47 -12.93
N ALA A 200 -5.89 -9.24 -12.41
CA ALA A 200 -5.43 -9.01 -11.05
C ALA A 200 -6.25 -7.95 -10.31
N LEU A 201 -6.50 -8.22 -9.02
CA LEU A 201 -7.05 -7.29 -8.05
C LEU A 201 -5.97 -6.96 -7.02
N LEU A 202 -5.79 -5.66 -6.77
CA LEU A 202 -4.79 -5.16 -5.84
C LEU A 202 -5.40 -4.21 -4.83
N TYR A 203 -4.92 -4.29 -3.61
CA TYR A 203 -5.07 -3.27 -2.60
C TYR A 203 -3.76 -3.08 -1.84
N ASP A 204 -3.28 -1.85 -1.73
CA ASP A 204 -1.97 -1.53 -1.12
C ASP A 204 -2.06 -0.53 0.03
N GLY A 205 -3.26 -0.33 0.59
CA GLY A 205 -3.47 0.66 1.64
C GLY A 205 -3.55 2.11 1.15
N VAL A 206 -3.56 2.35 -0.17
CA VAL A 206 -3.82 3.70 -0.75
C VAL A 206 -4.76 3.65 -1.93
N ALA A 207 -4.80 2.57 -2.70
CA ALA A 207 -5.78 2.41 -3.76
C ALA A 207 -6.17 0.96 -4.01
N ILE A 208 -7.41 0.79 -4.48
CA ILE A 208 -7.92 -0.45 -5.07
C ILE A 208 -7.69 -0.37 -6.57
N ARG A 209 -7.10 -1.40 -7.18
CA ARG A 209 -6.81 -1.45 -8.61
C ARG A 209 -7.25 -2.76 -9.25
N ILE A 210 -7.73 -2.68 -10.49
CA ILE A 210 -8.00 -3.83 -11.35
C ILE A 210 -7.09 -3.74 -12.58
N GLU A 211 -6.33 -4.80 -12.83
CA GLU A 211 -5.50 -4.98 -14.01
C GLU A 211 -6.07 -6.09 -14.91
N VAL A 212 -6.05 -5.87 -16.23
CA VAL A 212 -6.37 -6.90 -17.24
C VAL A 212 -5.26 -6.92 -18.28
N ASP A 213 -4.71 -8.10 -18.54
CA ASP A 213 -3.51 -8.31 -19.39
C ASP A 213 -2.35 -7.38 -19.00
N HIS A 214 -2.12 -7.23 -17.69
CA HIS A 214 -1.09 -6.37 -17.08
C HIS A 214 -1.26 -4.87 -17.37
N VAL A 215 -2.45 -4.44 -17.80
CA VAL A 215 -2.79 -3.03 -18.01
C VAL A 215 -3.79 -2.59 -16.94
N LEU A 216 -3.53 -1.47 -16.27
CA LEU A 216 -4.46 -0.86 -15.32
C LEU A 216 -5.77 -0.47 -16.02
N ARG A 217 -6.91 -0.96 -15.52
CA ARG A 217 -8.25 -0.73 -16.10
C ARG A 217 -9.17 0.08 -15.20
N ALA A 218 -8.98 -0.01 -13.89
CA ALA A 218 -9.70 0.79 -12.92
C ALA A 218 -8.85 1.04 -11.68
N GLU A 219 -9.00 2.22 -11.08
CA GLU A 219 -8.35 2.62 -9.84
C GLU A 219 -9.34 3.44 -8.99
N ARG A 220 -9.31 3.22 -7.67
CA ARG A 220 -10.01 4.05 -6.69
C ARG A 220 -9.10 4.27 -5.48
N ARG A 221 -8.89 5.53 -5.09
CA ARG A 221 -8.16 5.88 -3.85
C ARG A 221 -8.95 5.43 -2.63
N GLU A 222 -8.26 4.78 -1.70
CA GLU A 222 -8.79 4.24 -0.46
C GLU A 222 -7.64 3.82 0.48
N SER A 223 -7.64 4.30 1.72
CA SER A 223 -6.55 4.08 2.67
C SER A 223 -6.94 3.35 3.95
N ARG A 224 -8.23 3.05 4.13
CA ARG A 224 -8.71 2.34 5.33
C ARG A 224 -8.25 0.89 5.33
N PRO A 225 -7.90 0.32 6.49
CA PRO A 225 -7.46 -1.08 6.56
C PRO A 225 -8.56 -2.04 6.09
N LEU A 226 -8.16 -3.20 5.58
CA LEU A 226 -9.08 -4.28 5.24
C LEU A 226 -9.75 -4.83 6.50
N VAL A 227 -11.00 -5.26 6.35
CA VAL A 227 -11.69 -6.02 7.40
C VAL A 227 -10.93 -7.31 7.69
N ARG A 228 -10.83 -7.67 8.98
CA ARG A 228 -10.17 -8.90 9.41
C ARG A 228 -11.12 -10.07 9.41
N GLU A 229 -10.76 -11.12 8.68
CA GLU A 229 -11.50 -12.38 8.65
C GLU A 229 -10.51 -13.56 8.61
N PRO A 230 -9.89 -13.92 9.75
CA PRO A 230 -8.83 -14.93 9.80
C PRO A 230 -9.29 -16.35 9.49
N LYS A 231 -10.62 -16.59 9.42
CA LYS A 231 -11.23 -17.87 9.07
C LYS A 231 -11.86 -17.89 7.68
N ALA A 232 -11.80 -16.76 6.95
CA ALA A 232 -12.34 -16.71 5.60
C ALA A 232 -11.42 -17.45 4.64
N HIS A 233 -12.02 -18.36 3.88
CA HIS A 233 -11.34 -19.06 2.80
C HIS A 233 -11.15 -18.18 1.58
N LEU A 234 -10.04 -18.39 0.87
CA LEU A 234 -9.87 -17.88 -0.49
C LEU A 234 -10.57 -18.84 -1.44
N ALA A 235 -11.42 -18.30 -2.30
CA ALA A 235 -12.23 -19.08 -3.23
C ALA A 235 -12.12 -18.57 -4.67
N LEU A 236 -12.24 -19.49 -5.63
CA LEU A 236 -12.44 -19.22 -7.04
C LEU A 236 -13.87 -19.58 -7.45
N GLY A 237 -14.46 -18.82 -8.36
CA GLY A 237 -15.87 -18.96 -8.70
C GLY A 237 -16.78 -18.38 -7.61
N GLY A 238 -17.99 -18.92 -7.48
CA GLY A 238 -18.94 -18.49 -6.46
C GLY A 238 -20.10 -19.47 -6.26
N ALA A 239 -20.70 -19.44 -5.08
CA ALA A 239 -21.81 -20.31 -4.72
C ALA A 239 -23.05 -20.08 -5.60
N GLY A 240 -23.54 -21.13 -6.29
CA GLY A 240 -24.72 -21.11 -7.16
C GLY A 240 -24.42 -21.50 -8.61
N ASP A 241 -25.12 -20.89 -9.57
CA ASP A 241 -24.79 -20.94 -11.01
C ASP A 241 -23.49 -20.16 -11.25
N GLY A 242 -22.38 -20.71 -10.74
CA GLY A 242 -21.05 -20.13 -10.83
C GLY A 242 -20.58 -20.09 -12.28
N ILE A 243 -19.65 -19.19 -12.56
CA ILE A 243 -19.05 -19.05 -13.88
C ILE A 243 -18.36 -20.35 -14.29
N LYS A 244 -18.60 -20.77 -15.54
CA LYS A 244 -17.79 -21.80 -16.18
C LYS A 244 -16.51 -21.21 -16.74
N ALA A 245 -15.40 -21.48 -16.09
CA ALA A 245 -14.10 -20.98 -16.51
C ALA A 245 -12.97 -21.92 -16.11
N ARG A 246 -11.81 -21.64 -16.67
CA ARG A 246 -10.53 -22.27 -16.33
C ARG A 246 -9.65 -21.23 -15.66
N TRP A 247 -8.95 -21.63 -14.60
CA TRP A 247 -7.97 -20.81 -13.88
C TRP A 247 -6.59 -21.44 -13.96
N ASP A 248 -5.59 -20.60 -14.09
CA ASP A 248 -4.19 -21.02 -14.12
C ASP A 248 -3.30 -19.97 -13.43
N GLU A 249 -2.16 -20.40 -12.89
CA GLU A 249 -1.16 -19.57 -12.19
C GLU A 249 -1.79 -18.60 -11.17
N VAL A 250 -2.66 -19.13 -10.30
CA VAL A 250 -3.29 -18.31 -9.25
C VAL A 250 -2.25 -17.96 -8.21
N ARG A 251 -2.13 -16.67 -7.91
CA ARG A 251 -1.17 -16.14 -6.94
C ARG A 251 -1.85 -15.15 -6.01
N TYR A 252 -1.65 -15.37 -4.71
CA TYR A 252 -2.10 -14.47 -3.66
C TYR A 252 -0.88 -14.01 -2.86
N ASP A 253 -0.57 -12.71 -2.94
CA ASP A 253 0.45 -12.05 -2.13
C ASP A 253 -0.25 -11.21 -1.04
N ALA A 254 0.23 -11.30 0.20
CA ALA A 254 -0.36 -10.63 1.36
C ALA A 254 0.61 -9.61 1.96
N ILE A 255 0.08 -8.47 2.42
CA ILE A 255 0.83 -7.47 3.20
C ILE A 255 0.44 -7.65 4.67
N LEU A 256 1.28 -8.35 5.44
CA LEU A 256 0.94 -8.88 6.76
C LEU A 256 1.37 -8.01 7.94
N GLU A 257 2.60 -7.49 7.88
CA GLU A 257 3.18 -6.70 8.98
C GLU A 257 3.80 -5.43 8.44
N ALA A 258 3.52 -4.32 9.11
CA ALA A 258 4.14 -3.04 8.87
C ALA A 258 4.84 -2.57 10.16
N GLU A 259 6.15 -2.37 10.10
CA GLU A 259 6.87 -1.65 11.14
C GLU A 259 6.49 -0.18 11.03
N ARG A 260 5.94 0.39 12.10
CA ARG A 260 5.37 1.74 12.11
C ARG A 260 6.14 2.63 13.07
N GLU A 261 6.58 3.77 12.56
CA GLU A 261 7.23 4.81 13.35
C GLU A 261 6.51 6.16 13.17
N VAL A 262 6.10 6.78 14.27
CA VAL A 262 5.37 8.05 14.29
C VAL A 262 6.37 9.20 14.26
N PHE A 263 6.07 10.22 13.46
CA PHE A 263 6.89 11.42 13.39
C PHE A 263 6.82 12.24 14.68
N SER A 264 7.87 13.01 14.90
CA SER A 264 7.86 14.00 15.98
C SER A 264 6.83 15.09 15.70
N VAL A 265 6.20 15.60 16.76
CA VAL A 265 5.26 16.73 16.68
C VAL A 265 5.90 17.92 15.96
N GLY A 266 5.14 18.58 15.08
CA GLY A 266 5.61 19.73 14.30
C GLY A 266 6.11 19.38 12.90
N ILE A 267 5.94 18.13 12.47
CA ILE A 267 6.28 17.63 11.13
C ILE A 267 5.03 17.11 10.45
N ASP A 268 4.86 17.47 9.18
CA ASP A 268 3.76 17.07 8.32
C ASP A 268 4.31 16.48 7.00
N VAL A 269 3.45 15.81 6.23
CA VAL A 269 3.74 15.25 4.91
C VAL A 269 3.08 16.13 3.86
N ALA A 270 3.88 16.72 2.97
CA ALA A 270 3.37 17.67 1.97
C ALA A 270 2.30 17.04 1.07
N GLU A 271 1.37 17.88 0.59
CA GLU A 271 0.24 17.42 -0.24
C GLU A 271 0.66 16.73 -1.54
N ASP A 272 1.73 17.23 -2.15
CA ASP A 272 2.34 16.75 -3.40
C ASP A 272 3.32 15.59 -3.21
N SER A 273 3.52 15.13 -1.96
CA SER A 273 4.34 13.96 -1.67
C SER A 273 3.68 12.71 -2.24
N ASP A 274 4.49 11.86 -2.87
CA ASP A 274 4.11 10.47 -3.05
C ASP A 274 3.98 9.82 -1.65
N LEU A 275 3.02 8.91 -1.47
CA LEU A 275 2.73 8.28 -0.17
C LEU A 275 3.12 6.81 -0.11
N LEU A 276 3.51 6.21 -1.24
CA LEU A 276 3.88 4.81 -1.33
C LEU A 276 5.14 4.60 -2.14
N VAL A 277 5.96 3.68 -1.65
CA VAL A 277 7.14 3.16 -2.31
C VAL A 277 7.01 1.64 -2.35
N HIS A 278 6.80 1.08 -3.54
CA HIS A 278 6.80 -0.36 -3.76
C HIS A 278 8.17 -0.74 -4.28
N LEU A 279 8.83 -1.64 -3.58
CA LEU A 279 10.12 -2.18 -3.98
C LEU A 279 9.95 -3.62 -4.45
N ASP A 280 10.64 -3.99 -5.53
CA ASP A 280 10.69 -5.37 -6.00
C ASP A 280 11.66 -6.23 -5.16
N GLY A 281 11.73 -7.53 -5.43
CA GLY A 281 12.64 -8.45 -4.75
C GLY A 281 14.14 -8.17 -5.00
N GLN A 282 14.49 -7.22 -5.87
CA GLN A 282 15.85 -6.72 -6.05
C GLN A 282 16.09 -5.39 -5.31
N GLY A 283 15.11 -4.91 -4.55
CA GLY A 283 15.15 -3.65 -3.84
C GLY A 283 15.18 -2.43 -4.76
N ARG A 284 14.69 -2.56 -6.00
CA ARG A 284 14.46 -1.45 -6.94
C ARG A 284 13.01 -0.98 -6.82
N LEU A 285 12.69 0.19 -7.34
CA LEU A 285 11.27 0.55 -7.46
C LEU A 285 10.59 -0.46 -8.38
N ASP A 286 9.49 -1.03 -7.91
CA ASP A 286 8.77 -2.03 -8.66
C ASP A 286 8.12 -1.37 -9.90
N PRO A 287 8.54 -1.76 -11.12
CA PRO A 287 8.09 -1.11 -12.36
C PRO A 287 6.60 -1.32 -12.63
N ARG A 288 5.95 -2.26 -11.92
CA ARG A 288 4.49 -2.45 -11.97
C ARG A 288 3.73 -1.28 -11.34
N PHE A 289 4.35 -0.61 -10.37
CA PHE A 289 3.73 0.49 -9.62
C PHE A 289 4.38 1.85 -9.91
N HIS A 290 5.66 1.86 -10.28
CA HIS A 290 6.46 3.08 -10.40
C HIS A 290 7.12 3.18 -11.78
N HIS A 291 6.74 4.20 -12.55
CA HIS A 291 7.36 4.53 -13.84
C HIS A 291 8.28 5.75 -13.78
N ARG A 292 8.32 6.42 -12.64
CA ARG A 292 9.17 7.58 -12.34
C ARG A 292 9.77 7.44 -10.94
N PRO A 293 10.84 8.17 -10.61
CA PRO A 293 11.30 8.29 -9.23
C PRO A 293 10.17 8.74 -8.30
N VAL A 294 10.18 8.19 -7.10
CA VAL A 294 9.22 8.51 -6.03
C VAL A 294 9.78 9.66 -5.20
N ARG A 295 8.96 10.67 -4.94
CA ARG A 295 9.34 11.88 -4.21
C ARG A 295 8.52 11.99 -2.93
N LEU A 296 9.18 11.74 -1.80
CA LEU A 296 8.61 11.88 -0.47
C LEU A 296 8.99 13.24 0.10
N VAL A 297 8.03 14.02 0.59
CA VAL A 297 8.26 15.39 1.05
C VAL A 297 7.75 15.54 2.48
N LEU A 298 8.67 15.79 3.40
CA LEU A 298 8.36 16.18 4.78
C LEU A 298 8.47 17.69 4.91
N MET A 299 7.63 18.28 5.75
CA MET A 299 7.63 19.71 6.01
C MET A 299 7.41 20.01 7.49
N THR A 300 7.90 21.15 7.97
CA THR A 300 7.55 21.64 9.31
C THR A 300 6.18 22.28 9.31
N ASP A 301 5.42 22.16 10.40
CA ASP A 301 4.14 22.86 10.55
C ASP A 301 4.33 24.39 10.44
N ALA A 302 3.51 25.02 9.60
CA ALA A 302 3.46 26.47 9.44
C ALA A 302 2.71 27.10 10.64
N VAL A 303 3.41 27.30 11.75
CA VAL A 303 2.80 27.78 13.02
C VAL A 303 2.74 29.32 13.11
N GLU A 304 3.50 30.05 12.29
CA GLU A 304 3.54 31.53 12.33
C GLU A 304 3.02 32.11 10.99
N GLU A 305 2.05 33.03 11.08
CA GLU A 305 1.50 33.75 9.91
C GLU A 305 2.64 34.38 9.09
N GLY A 306 2.85 33.84 7.87
CA GLY A 306 3.81 34.36 6.90
C GLY A 306 5.18 33.67 6.87
N ALA A 307 5.44 32.65 7.70
CA ALA A 307 6.64 31.84 7.57
C ALA A 307 6.45 30.71 6.54
N GLU A 308 7.32 30.61 5.55
CA GLU A 308 7.34 29.46 4.64
C GLU A 308 7.81 28.20 5.41
N PRO A 309 7.10 27.06 5.26
CA PRO A 309 7.50 25.82 5.91
C PRO A 309 8.85 25.34 5.38
N GLU A 310 9.74 24.91 6.28
CA GLU A 310 10.96 24.23 5.88
C GLU A 310 10.60 22.84 5.35
N THR A 311 11.22 22.42 4.25
CA THR A 311 10.91 21.17 3.56
C THR A 311 12.16 20.32 3.37
N GLU A 312 12.00 19.01 3.48
CA GLU A 312 13.04 18.03 3.22
C GLU A 312 12.49 17.01 2.24
N VAL A 313 13.19 16.83 1.12
CA VAL A 313 12.76 15.97 0.02
C VAL A 313 13.63 14.73 -0.01
N ILE A 314 12.99 13.57 0.02
CA ILE A 314 13.62 12.27 -0.12
C ILE A 314 13.21 11.70 -1.47
N ILE A 315 14.18 11.33 -2.29
CA ILE A 315 13.95 10.79 -3.63
C ILE A 315 14.39 9.33 -3.66
N VAL A 316 13.48 8.46 -4.07
CA VAL A 316 13.79 7.06 -4.39
C VAL A 316 13.87 6.94 -5.91
N GLU A 317 15.06 6.67 -6.42
CA GLU A 317 15.31 6.47 -7.85
C GLU A 317 14.76 5.11 -8.31
N LEU A 318 14.53 4.93 -9.61
CA LEU A 318 14.08 3.65 -10.18
C LEU A 318 15.02 2.47 -9.84
N SER A 319 16.31 2.75 -9.62
CA SER A 319 17.31 1.77 -9.16
C SER A 319 17.15 1.34 -7.70
N GLY A 320 16.27 1.99 -6.93
CA GLY A 320 16.15 1.86 -5.48
C GLY A 320 17.19 2.67 -4.69
N ALA A 321 17.97 3.53 -5.35
CA ALA A 321 18.86 4.46 -4.67
C ALA A 321 18.05 5.55 -3.96
N ILE A 322 18.42 5.86 -2.70
CA ILE A 322 17.74 6.84 -1.86
C ILE A 322 18.64 8.07 -1.73
N ARG A 323 18.12 9.24 -2.10
CA ARG A 323 18.78 10.55 -1.97
C ARG A 323 17.98 11.42 -1.00
#